data_AF-A0A0C1U2T6-F1
#
_entry.id   AF-A0A0C1U2T6-F1
#
_cell.length_a   1.000
_cell.length_b   1.000
_cell.length_c   1.000
_cell.angle_alpha   90.00
_cell.angle_beta   90.00
_cell.angle_gamma   90.00
#
_symmetry.space_group_name_H-M   'P 1'
#
loop_
_entity.id
_entity.type
_entity.pdbx_description
1 polymer ?
#
loop_
_entity_poly.entity_id
_entity_poly.type
_entity_poly.pdbx_seq_one_letter_code
_entity_poly.pdbx_strand_id
1 'polypeptide(L)' 'MQVIIVEPFRNFKHRIRVTKQYERMKAKIEVFNHYLYIEFEEGD' A
#
# COMPACT_ATOMS: atom_id res chain seq x y z
N MET A 1 -0.69 9.73 -13.44
CA MET A 1 -0.24 10.60 -12.32
C MET A 1 0.41 9.71 -11.27
N GLN A 2 1.57 10.06 -10.72
CA GLN A 2 2.18 9.24 -9.66
C GLN A 2 1.49 9.54 -8.33
N VAL A 3 0.96 8.51 -7.69
CA VAL A 3 0.25 8.61 -6.40
C VAL A 3 1.06 7.91 -5.32
N ILE A 4 1.21 8.60 -4.18
CA ILE A 4 1.92 8.09 -3.01
C ILE A 4 0.95 8.11 -1.82
N ILE A 5 0.79 6.96 -1.17
CA ILE A 5 -0.07 6.78 0.00
C ILE A 5 0.76 6.24 1.16
N VAL A 6 0.54 6.81 2.34
CA VAL A 6 1.04 6.28 3.61
C VAL A 6 -0.14 5.74 4.41
N GLU A 7 -0.27 4.42 4.45
CA GLU A 7 -1.42 3.74 5.08
C GLU A 7 -1.00 3.08 6.40
N PRO A 8 -1.47 3.57 7.57
CA PRO A 8 -1.17 2.96 8.85
C PRO A 8 -1.89 1.63 9.02
N PHE A 9 -1.28 0.67 9.73
CA PHE A 9 -1.95 -0.59 10.08
C PHE A 9 -1.91 -0.90 11.57
N ARG A 10 -3.05 -1.36 12.10
CA ARG A 10 -3.22 -1.65 13.53
C ARG A 10 -2.80 -3.07 13.91
N ASN A 11 -2.85 -4.00 12.96
CA ASN A 11 -2.51 -5.40 13.18
C ASN A 11 -2.09 -6.07 11.88
N PHE A 12 -1.50 -7.26 12.01
CA PHE A 12 -1.01 -8.05 10.88
C PHE A 12 -2.09 -8.34 9.84
N LYS A 13 -3.33 -8.64 10.25
CA LYS A 13 -4.43 -8.91 9.31
C LYS A 13 -4.80 -7.67 8.49
N HIS A 14 -4.81 -6.48 9.11
CA HIS A 14 -5.05 -5.22 8.42
C HIS A 14 -3.96 -4.96 7.38
N ARG A 15 -2.69 -5.14 7.78
CA ARG A 15 -1.55 -5.02 6.88
C ARG A 15 -1.72 -5.90 5.63
N ILE A 16 -1.95 -7.20 5.80
CA ILE A 16 -2.11 -8.14 4.69
C ILE A 16 -3.28 -7.74 3.77
N ARG A 17 -4.39 -7.27 4.33
CA ARG A 17 -5.54 -6.82 3.53
C ARG A 17 -5.18 -5.63 2.63
N VAL A 18 -4.54 -4.62 3.21
CA VAL A 18 -4.12 -3.42 2.48
C VAL A 18 -3.08 -3.76 1.41
N THR A 19 -2.05 -4.54 1.76
CA THR A 19 -1.01 -4.95 0.79
C THR A 19 -1.63 -5.65 -0.41
N LYS A 20 -2.55 -6.61 -0.21
CA LYS A 20 -3.22 -7.32 -1.30
C LYS A 20 -4.09 -6.42 -2.17
N GLN A 21 -4.69 -5.38 -1.61
CA GLN A 21 -5.48 -4.43 -2.36
C GLN A 21 -4.60 -3.65 -3.35
N TYR A 22 -3.46 -3.13 -2.88
CA TYR A 22 -2.57 -2.30 -3.70
C TYR A 22 -1.67 -3.13 -4.63
N GLU A 23 -1.34 -4.38 -4.29
CA GLU A 23 -0.68 -5.32 -5.22
C GLU A 23 -1.49 -5.50 -6.50
N ARG A 24 -2.83 -5.54 -6.41
CA ARG A 24 -3.72 -5.63 -7.60
C ARG A 24 -3.61 -4.41 -8.51
N MET A 25 -3.23 -3.27 -7.96
CA MET A 25 -3.02 -2.02 -8.68
C MET A 25 -1.60 -1.90 -9.25
N LYS A 26 -0.81 -2.99 -9.21
CA LYS A 26 0.62 -2.99 -9.56
C LYS A 26 1.43 -1.95 -8.77
N ALA A 27 0.98 -1.63 -7.55
CA ALA A 27 1.67 -0.69 -6.70
C ALA A 27 2.99 -1.29 -6.18
N LYS A 28 4.01 -0.44 -6.06
CA LYS A 28 5.20 -0.71 -5.25
C LYS A 28 4.85 -0.47 -3.79
N ILE A 29 5.12 -1.45 -2.92
CA ILE A 29 4.74 -1.40 -1.50
C ILE A 29 5.97 -1.65 -0.63
N GLU A 30 6.23 -0.73 0.29
CA GLU A 30 7.27 -0.85 1.32
C GLU A 30 6.62 -0.90 2.70
N VAL A 31 7.06 -1.84 3.54
CA VAL A 31 6.46 -2.10 4.85
C VAL A 31 7.35 -1.58 5.96
N PHE A 32 6.81 -0.67 6.78
CA PHE A 32 7.44 -0.16 7.99
C PHE A 32 6.72 -0.71 9.24
N ASN A 33 7.28 -0.48 10.43
CA ASN A 33 6.77 -1.05 11.68
C ASN A 33 5.27 -0.79 11.91
N HIS A 34 4.75 0.36 11.49
CA HIS A 34 3.35 0.76 11.78
C HIS A 34 2.57 1.24 10.54
N TYR A 35 3.19 1.29 9.36
CA TYR A 35 2.56 1.80 8.15
C TYR A 35 3.14 1.16 6.89
N LEU A 36 2.38 1.26 5.80
CA LEU A 36 2.76 0.89 4.46
C LEU A 36 3.02 2.18 3.66
N TYR A 37 4.12 2.22 2.94
CA TYR A 37 4.37 3.21 1.91
C TYR A 37 4.01 2.59 0.57
N ILE A 38 3.07 3.19 -0.15
CA ILE A 38 2.47 2.62 -1.35
C ILE A 38 2.60 3.64 -2.47
N GLU A 39 3.17 3.20 -3.59
CA GLU A 39 3.42 4.02 -4.77
C GLU A 39 2.84 3.34 -6.01
N PHE A 40 1.99 4.03 -6.75
CA PHE A 40 1.41 3.51 -8.00
C PHE A 40 1.14 4.63 -8.99
N GLU A 41 1.01 4.25 -10.26
CA GLU A 41 0.56 5.15 -11.30
C GLU A 41 -0.96 5.11 -11.41
N GLU A 42 -1.58 6.28 -11.33
CA GLU A 42 -3.00 6.47 -11.59
C GLU A 42 -3.18 6.85 -13.09
N GLY A 43 -3.77 5.92 -13.86
CA GLY A 43 -4.06 5.99 -15.32
C GLY A 43 -3.40 4.83 -16.09
N ASP A 44 -4.02 4.19 -17.10
CA ASP A 44 -5.28 4.44 -17.84
C ASP A 44 -6.57 3.88 -17.21
#